data_AF-A0A349YT79-F1
#
_entry.id   AF-A0A349YT79-F1
#
_cell.length_a   1.000
_cell.length_b   1.000
_cell.length_c   1.000
_cell.angle_alpha   90.00
_cell.angle_beta   90.00
_cell.angle_gamma   90.00
#
_symmetry.space_group_name_H-M   'P 1'
#
loop_
_entity.id
_entity.type
_entity.pdbx_description
1 polymer ?
#
loop_
_entity_poly.entity_id
_entity_poly.type
_entity_poly.pdbx_seq_one_letter_code
_entity_poly.pdbx_strand_id
1 'polypeptide(L)'
;MKEVRIGVILCILLSGFFVTFYGGTIPYRFFQCSLLVPVLCLIYTAYVYARFKIYQEVEHNTLVKEEIADYTIQVGNEDYIMYEHIKLNFYEDNSRVLDVEPFRESYLLPGEKKEYKTSVLCRYRGNYAIGVKSVQVTDFMHLFSITYPIKEPYNVTVLPKTISLDKCFFLEEDCDDKQGNG
;
A
#
# COMPACT_ATOMS: atom_id res chain seq x y z
N MET A 1 11.84 -14.30 3.48
CA MET A 1 11.91 -14.03 2.01
C MET A 1 13.25 -14.38 1.37
N LYS A 2 14.41 -13.86 1.83
CA LYS A 2 15.72 -14.17 1.18
C LYS A 2 16.10 -15.65 1.25
N GLU A 3 15.78 -16.31 2.36
CA GLU A 3 16.11 -17.72 2.60
C GLU A 3 15.43 -18.69 1.62
N VAL A 4 14.15 -18.43 1.28
CA VAL A 4 13.41 -19.27 0.32
C VAL A 4 14.00 -19.18 -1.09
N ARG A 5 14.36 -17.97 -1.53
CA ARG A 5 15.01 -17.74 -2.83
C ARG A 5 16.36 -18.46 -2.91
N ILE A 6 17.15 -18.40 -1.83
CA ILE A 6 18.42 -19.12 -1.73
C ILE A 6 18.18 -20.63 -1.79
N GLY A 7 17.17 -21.14 -1.08
CA GLY A 7 16.79 -22.55 -1.10
C GLY A 7 16.44 -23.05 -2.51
N VAL A 8 15.64 -22.30 -3.27
CA VAL A 8 15.28 -22.68 -4.65
C VAL A 8 16.49 -22.64 -5.59
N ILE A 9 17.33 -21.61 -5.49
CA ILE A 9 18.57 -21.53 -6.28
C ILE A 9 19.48 -22.72 -5.94
N LEU A 10 19.62 -23.04 -4.66
CA LEU A 10 20.41 -24.17 -4.18
C LEU A 10 19.86 -25.49 -4.74
N CYS A 11 18.54 -25.71 -4.72
CA CYS A 11 17.90 -26.88 -5.32
C CYS A 11 18.19 -27.00 -6.83
N ILE A 12 18.18 -25.89 -7.57
CA ILE A 12 18.51 -25.88 -9.01
C ILE A 12 19.99 -26.22 -9.22
N LEU A 13 20.89 -25.69 -8.40
CA LEU A 13 22.33 -26.00 -8.49
C LEU A 13 22.63 -27.46 -8.14
N LEU A 14 22.05 -27.99 -7.06
CA LEU A 14 22.23 -29.39 -6.67
C LEU A 14 21.68 -30.34 -7.72
N SER A 15 20.50 -30.06 -8.27
CA SER A 15 19.92 -30.90 -9.33
C SER A 15 20.74 -30.82 -10.62
N GLY A 16 21.29 -29.65 -10.98
CA GLY A 16 22.21 -29.51 -12.12
C GLY A 16 23.52 -30.29 -11.93
N PHE A 17 24.09 -30.26 -10.72
CA PHE A 17 25.25 -31.08 -10.37
C PHE A 17 24.89 -32.57 -10.49
N PHE A 18 23.75 -32.99 -9.95
CA PHE A 18 23.32 -34.39 -9.99
C PHE A 18 23.15 -34.94 -11.42
N VAL A 19 22.59 -34.13 -12.33
CA VAL A 19 22.48 -34.46 -13.76
C VAL A 19 23.85 -34.69 -14.39
N THR A 20 24.85 -33.87 -14.03
CA THR A 20 26.21 -33.93 -14.60
C THR A 20 26.96 -35.20 -14.19
N PHE A 21 26.79 -35.66 -12.94
CA PHE A 21 27.54 -36.82 -12.41
C PHE A 21 26.88 -38.17 -12.70
N TYR A 22 25.55 -38.28 -12.54
CA TYR A 22 24.88 -39.57 -12.59
C TYR A 22 24.19 -39.86 -13.92
N GLY A 23 23.84 -38.83 -14.70
CA GLY A 23 23.14 -38.97 -15.97
C GLY A 23 21.83 -39.78 -15.88
N GLY A 24 21.14 -39.92 -17.00
CA GLY A 24 19.94 -40.77 -17.08
C GLY A 24 18.62 -40.05 -16.75
N THR A 25 17.51 -40.74 -17.01
CA THR A 25 16.17 -40.13 -17.09
C THR A 25 15.71 -39.53 -15.76
N ILE A 26 16.03 -40.17 -14.63
CA ILE A 26 15.57 -39.73 -13.31
C ILE A 26 16.17 -38.37 -12.92
N PRO A 27 17.51 -38.16 -12.94
CA PRO A 27 18.11 -36.85 -12.70
C PRO A 27 17.56 -35.72 -13.59
N TYR A 28 17.37 -35.99 -14.89
CA TYR A 28 16.82 -35.00 -15.81
C TYR A 28 15.39 -34.57 -15.44
N ARG A 29 14.53 -35.50 -15.01
CA ARG A 29 13.17 -35.16 -14.56
C ARG A 29 13.19 -34.32 -13.29
N PHE A 30 14.06 -34.62 -12.34
CA PHE A 30 14.21 -33.82 -11.11
C PHE A 30 14.67 -32.39 -11.42
N PHE A 31 15.67 -32.22 -12.27
CA PHE A 31 16.12 -30.90 -12.69
C PHE A 31 15.01 -30.12 -13.40
N GLN A 32 14.27 -30.77 -14.30
CA GLN A 32 13.14 -30.16 -14.99
C GLN A 32 12.03 -29.71 -14.02
N CYS A 33 11.69 -30.52 -13.02
CA CYS A 33 10.74 -30.13 -11.96
C CYS A 33 11.25 -28.93 -11.15
N SER A 34 12.53 -28.93 -10.78
CA SER A 34 13.14 -27.81 -10.04
C SER A 34 13.14 -26.50 -10.84
N LEU A 35 13.27 -26.57 -12.16
CA LEU A 35 13.21 -25.41 -13.05
C LEU A 35 11.75 -24.97 -13.31
N LEU A 36 10.80 -25.90 -13.28
CA LEU A 36 9.39 -25.60 -13.52
C LEU A 36 8.77 -24.76 -12.40
N VAL A 37 9.21 -24.94 -11.15
CA VAL A 37 8.75 -24.16 -9.99
C VAL A 37 8.88 -22.64 -10.19
N PRO A 38 10.07 -22.06 -10.46
CA PRO A 38 10.17 -20.62 -10.68
C PRO A 38 9.42 -20.14 -11.93
N VAL A 39 9.31 -20.98 -12.96
CA VAL A 39 8.54 -20.64 -14.16
C VAL A 39 7.05 -20.51 -13.83
N LEU A 40 6.48 -21.43 -13.06
CA LEU A 40 5.08 -21.35 -12.61
C LEU A 40 4.85 -20.12 -11.73
N CYS A 41 5.77 -19.81 -10.81
CA CYS A 41 5.64 -18.64 -9.95
C CYS A 41 5.70 -17.35 -10.76
N LEU A 42 6.55 -17.27 -11.79
CA LEU A 42 6.63 -16.12 -12.69
C LEU A 42 5.32 -15.94 -13.49
N ILE A 43 4.79 -17.02 -14.06
CA ILE A 43 3.50 -16.99 -14.78
C ILE A 43 2.37 -16.54 -13.84
N TYR A 44 2.34 -17.06 -12.62
CA TYR A 44 1.40 -16.63 -11.58
C TYR A 44 1.51 -15.13 -11.30
N THR A 45 2.71 -14.62 -11.03
CA THR A 45 2.91 -13.20 -10.71
C THR A 45 2.52 -12.31 -11.89
N ALA A 46 2.83 -12.71 -13.13
CA ALA A 46 2.42 -11.99 -14.34
C ALA A 46 0.90 -11.97 -14.52
N TYR A 47 0.22 -13.10 -14.25
CA TYR A 47 -1.24 -13.19 -14.28
C TYR A 47 -1.87 -12.23 -13.26
N VAL A 48 -1.41 -12.28 -12.00
CA VAL A 48 -1.92 -11.42 -10.92
C VAL A 48 -1.71 -9.95 -11.28
N TYR A 49 -0.55 -9.57 -11.82
CA TYR A 49 -0.29 -8.18 -12.22
C TYR A 49 -1.27 -7.64 -13.27
N ALA A 50 -1.66 -8.47 -14.24
CA ALA A 50 -2.57 -8.07 -15.30
C ALA A 50 -4.01 -7.87 -14.81
N ARG A 51 -4.40 -8.53 -13.72
CA ARG A 51 -5.79 -8.62 -13.28
C ARG A 51 -6.09 -7.92 -11.95
N PHE A 52 -5.07 -7.63 -11.15
CA PHE A 52 -5.23 -7.02 -9.84
C PHE A 52 -6.00 -5.69 -9.91
N LYS A 53 -7.04 -5.56 -9.09
CA LYS A 53 -7.86 -4.36 -8.93
C LYS A 53 -7.93 -3.96 -7.46
N ILE A 54 -7.89 -2.65 -7.22
CA ILE A 54 -8.02 -2.05 -5.89
C ILE A 54 -8.96 -0.86 -5.96
N TYR A 55 -9.84 -0.74 -4.98
CA TYR A 55 -10.79 0.35 -4.83
C TYR A 55 -10.52 1.09 -3.52
N GLN A 56 -10.56 2.42 -3.56
CA GLN A 56 -10.34 3.27 -2.39
C GLN A 56 -11.37 4.37 -2.40
N GLU A 57 -11.94 4.64 -1.23
CA GLU A 57 -12.96 5.65 -1.04
C GLU A 57 -12.63 6.49 0.20
N VAL A 58 -12.66 7.81 0.03
CA VAL A 58 -12.58 8.78 1.13
C VAL A 58 -13.91 9.51 1.15
N GLU A 59 -14.47 9.70 2.34
CA GLU A 59 -15.80 10.29 2.51
C GLU A 59 -15.88 11.73 1.97
N HIS A 60 -14.79 12.51 2.13
CA HIS A 60 -14.73 13.92 1.76
C HIS A 60 -13.48 14.25 0.95
N ASN A 61 -13.66 14.94 -0.19
CA ASN A 61 -12.57 15.48 -1.01
C ASN A 61 -11.83 16.67 -0.35
N THR A 62 -12.43 17.26 0.67
CA THR A 62 -11.88 18.37 1.45
C THR A 62 -11.70 17.94 2.89
N LEU A 63 -10.46 17.93 3.36
CA LEU A 63 -10.09 17.57 4.73
C LEU A 63 -9.56 18.79 5.47
N VAL A 64 -9.52 18.76 6.80
CA VAL A 64 -8.90 19.83 7.59
C VAL A 64 -7.57 19.34 8.16
N LYS A 65 -6.59 20.23 8.22
CA LYS A 65 -5.30 19.97 8.86
C LYS A 65 -5.50 19.49 10.30
N GLU A 66 -4.78 18.43 10.68
CA GLU A 66 -4.78 17.80 12.01
C GLU A 66 -6.13 17.19 12.43
N GLU A 67 -7.09 17.09 11.52
CA GLU A 67 -8.32 16.36 11.73
C GLU A 67 -8.16 14.89 11.29
N ILE A 68 -8.83 13.99 12.01
CA ILE A 68 -8.89 12.57 11.69
C ILE A 68 -10.10 12.39 10.78
N ALA A 69 -9.85 11.97 9.54
CA ALA A 69 -10.90 11.72 8.56
C ALA A 69 -11.09 10.22 8.34
N ASP A 70 -12.33 9.81 8.11
CA ASP A 70 -12.66 8.42 7.82
C ASP A 70 -12.22 8.04 6.41
N TYR A 71 -11.55 6.89 6.32
CA TYR A 71 -10.95 6.38 5.10
C TYR A 71 -11.28 4.90 4.94
N THR A 72 -11.88 4.53 3.81
CA THR A 72 -12.26 3.15 3.54
C THR A 72 -11.47 2.60 2.36
N ILE A 73 -10.84 1.44 2.58
CA ILE A 73 -10.07 0.73 1.56
C ILE A 73 -10.78 -0.58 1.26
N GLN A 74 -11.05 -0.85 -0.02
CA GLN A 74 -11.60 -2.12 -0.46
C GLN A 74 -10.64 -2.80 -1.42
N VAL A 75 -10.08 -3.94 -0.98
CA VAL A 75 -9.24 -4.79 -1.82
C VAL A 75 -10.05 -6.03 -2.17
N GLY A 76 -10.24 -6.27 -3.47
CA GLY A 76 -11.05 -7.37 -3.96
C GLY A 76 -10.28 -8.25 -4.94
N ASN A 77 -10.48 -9.55 -4.82
CA ASN A 77 -10.01 -10.51 -5.81
C ASN A 77 -11.19 -10.94 -6.69
N GLU A 78 -11.27 -10.38 -7.89
CA GLU A 78 -12.31 -10.72 -8.88
C GLU A 78 -11.93 -11.92 -9.77
N ASP A 79 -10.75 -12.51 -9.55
CA ASP A 79 -10.26 -13.65 -10.31
C ASP A 79 -10.61 -14.99 -9.63
N TYR A 80 -10.31 -16.07 -10.36
CA TYR A 80 -10.41 -17.45 -9.90
C TYR A 80 -9.20 -17.94 -9.10
N ILE A 81 -8.13 -17.15 -9.01
CA ILE A 81 -6.86 -17.53 -8.37
C ILE A 81 -6.70 -16.74 -7.08
N MET A 82 -6.30 -17.38 -5.98
CA MET A 82 -6.03 -16.70 -4.72
C MET A 82 -4.82 -15.77 -4.81
N TYR A 83 -4.89 -14.61 -4.17
CA TYR A 83 -3.76 -13.71 -4.01
C TYR A 83 -3.16 -13.90 -2.62
N GLU A 84 -1.86 -14.15 -2.58
CA GLU A 84 -1.13 -14.34 -1.33
C GLU A 84 -0.26 -13.13 -1.00
N HIS A 85 0.01 -12.91 0.29
CA HIS A 85 0.94 -11.90 0.80
C HIS A 85 0.81 -10.53 0.14
N ILE A 86 -0.37 -9.93 0.27
CA ILE A 86 -0.67 -8.57 -0.14
C ILE A 86 -0.21 -7.63 0.96
N LYS A 87 0.63 -6.68 0.57
CA LYS A 87 1.15 -5.61 1.41
C LYS A 87 0.80 -4.26 0.80
N LEU A 88 0.13 -3.41 1.57
CA LEU A 88 -0.15 -2.03 1.16
C LEU A 88 0.97 -1.10 1.63
N ASN A 89 1.47 -0.26 0.71
CA ASN A 89 2.38 0.82 1.02
C ASN A 89 1.60 2.14 0.94
N PHE A 90 1.65 2.94 2.01
CA PHE A 90 0.89 4.18 2.14
C PHE A 90 1.76 5.42 1.88
N TYR A 91 1.12 6.56 1.63
CA TYR A 91 1.80 7.86 1.68
C TYR A 91 2.04 8.28 3.13
N GLU A 92 3.31 8.50 3.49
CA GLU A 92 3.73 8.88 4.86
C GLU A 92 4.28 10.32 4.97
N ASP A 93 4.55 10.97 3.84
CA ASP A 93 5.23 12.28 3.81
C ASP A 93 4.33 13.39 4.41
N ASN A 94 3.11 13.54 3.89
CA ASN A 94 2.17 14.60 4.28
C ASN A 94 0.95 14.09 5.06
N SER A 95 0.63 12.81 4.94
CA SER A 95 -0.47 12.12 5.62
C SER A 95 0.03 10.91 6.38
N ARG A 96 -0.73 10.46 7.37
CA ARG A 96 -0.51 9.18 8.04
C ARG A 96 -1.84 8.44 8.16
N VAL A 97 -1.90 7.23 7.65
CA VAL A 97 -3.03 6.33 7.90
C VAL A 97 -2.85 5.70 9.28
N LEU A 98 -3.91 5.71 10.09
CA LEU A 98 -3.96 5.18 11.45
C LEU A 98 -4.53 3.75 11.42
N ASP A 99 -4.16 2.89 12.36
CA ASP A 99 -4.70 1.53 12.46
C ASP A 99 -4.48 0.62 11.23
N VAL A 100 -3.20 0.55 10.79
CA VAL A 100 -2.78 -0.15 9.55
C VAL A 100 -2.28 -1.58 9.80
N GLU A 101 -2.34 -2.06 11.05
CA GLU A 101 -1.84 -3.38 11.43
C GLU A 101 -2.37 -4.55 10.59
N PRO A 102 -3.63 -4.61 10.14
CA PRO A 102 -4.12 -5.75 9.35
C PRO A 102 -3.57 -5.82 7.91
N PHE A 103 -2.86 -4.80 7.42
CA PHE A 103 -2.42 -4.70 6.02
C PHE A 103 -0.96 -5.07 5.75
N ARG A 104 -0.21 -5.47 6.78
CA ARG A 104 1.19 -5.84 6.58
C ARG A 104 1.33 -7.09 5.73
N GLU A 105 0.47 -8.10 5.94
CA GLU A 105 0.43 -9.34 5.17
C GLU A 105 -0.99 -9.94 5.20
N SER A 106 -1.74 -9.80 4.11
CA SER A 106 -3.09 -10.36 3.97
C SER A 106 -3.20 -11.26 2.74
N TYR A 107 -4.14 -12.20 2.75
CA TYR A 107 -4.49 -13.03 1.58
C TYR A 107 -5.91 -12.67 1.09
N LEU A 108 -6.21 -12.95 -0.18
CA LEU A 108 -7.55 -12.81 -0.76
C LEU A 108 -7.92 -14.07 -1.54
N LEU A 109 -9.00 -14.72 -1.12
CA LEU A 109 -9.58 -15.85 -1.83
C LEU A 109 -10.30 -15.39 -3.11
N PRO A 110 -10.52 -16.30 -4.07
CA PRO A 110 -11.30 -16.01 -5.27
C PRO A 110 -12.69 -15.45 -4.93
N GLY A 111 -13.04 -14.29 -5.49
CA GLY A 111 -14.30 -13.60 -5.21
C GLY A 111 -14.38 -12.91 -3.84
N GLU A 112 -13.33 -12.99 -3.01
CA GLU A 112 -13.31 -12.34 -1.71
C GLU A 112 -13.04 -10.84 -1.85
N LYS A 113 -13.79 -10.05 -1.08
CA LYS A 113 -13.58 -8.62 -0.93
C LYS A 113 -13.34 -8.32 0.54
N LYS A 114 -12.22 -7.67 0.84
CA LYS A 114 -11.92 -7.19 2.19
C LYS A 114 -12.04 -5.69 2.21
N GLU A 115 -12.95 -5.22 3.06
CA GLU A 115 -13.16 -3.81 3.35
C GLU A 115 -12.53 -3.48 4.69
N TYR A 116 -11.79 -2.39 4.71
CA TYR A 116 -11.10 -1.92 5.90
C TYR A 116 -11.46 -0.46 6.13
N LYS A 117 -12.10 -0.21 7.27
CA LYS A 117 -12.40 1.13 7.76
C LYS A 117 -11.25 1.56 8.64
N THR A 118 -10.56 2.58 8.19
CA THR A 118 -9.38 3.15 8.84
C THR A 118 -9.57 4.67 8.88
N SER A 119 -8.64 5.39 9.48
CA SER A 119 -8.69 6.84 9.52
C SER A 119 -7.37 7.41 9.02
N VAL A 120 -7.42 8.58 8.39
CA VAL A 120 -6.25 9.28 7.87
C VAL A 120 -6.06 10.61 8.59
N LEU A 121 -4.83 10.89 9.00
CA LEU A 121 -4.42 12.14 9.61
C LEU A 121 -3.62 12.96 8.59
N CYS A 122 -4.09 14.17 8.31
CA CYS A 122 -3.42 15.11 7.41
C CYS A 122 -2.58 16.13 8.20
N ARG A 123 -1.26 16.17 7.97
CA ARG A 123 -0.34 17.02 8.76
C ARG A 123 -0.24 18.45 8.24
N TYR A 124 -0.36 18.64 6.93
CA TYR A 124 -0.10 19.92 6.28
C TYR A 124 -1.29 20.36 5.44
N ARG A 125 -1.44 21.68 5.24
CA ARG A 125 -2.42 22.23 4.31
C ARG A 125 -1.89 22.12 2.88
N GLY A 126 -2.78 21.99 1.91
CA GLY A 126 -2.42 21.96 0.48
C GLY A 126 -3.14 20.85 -0.28
N ASN A 127 -2.76 20.67 -1.55
CA ASN A 127 -3.30 19.61 -2.40
C ASN A 127 -2.24 18.51 -2.54
N TYR A 128 -2.55 17.30 -2.06
CA TYR A 128 -1.68 16.14 -2.19
C TYR A 128 -2.45 14.83 -2.18
N ALA A 129 -1.82 13.78 -2.72
CA ALA A 129 -2.36 12.42 -2.70
C ALA A 129 -2.28 11.81 -1.29
N ILE A 130 -3.37 11.17 -0.86
CA ILE A 130 -3.45 10.44 0.42
C ILE A 130 -3.81 8.98 0.20
N GLY A 131 -3.64 8.17 1.25
CA GLY A 131 -4.04 6.77 1.25
C GLY A 131 -2.96 5.82 0.75
N VAL A 132 -3.35 4.82 -0.05
CA VAL A 132 -2.42 3.81 -0.56
C VAL A 132 -1.62 4.40 -1.74
N LYS A 133 -0.30 4.23 -1.70
CA LYS A 133 0.64 4.62 -2.77
C LYS A 133 0.90 3.50 -3.77
N SER A 134 1.10 2.29 -3.25
CA SER A 134 1.31 1.11 -4.07
C SER A 134 0.92 -0.15 -3.31
N VAL A 135 0.61 -1.20 -4.07
CA VAL A 135 0.33 -2.52 -3.52
C VAL A 135 1.43 -3.46 -3.93
N GLN A 136 2.06 -4.11 -2.97
CA GLN A 136 3.02 -5.17 -3.23
C GLN A 136 2.32 -6.51 -3.05
N VAL A 137 2.26 -7.31 -4.11
CA VAL A 137 1.76 -8.70 -4.06
C VAL A 137 2.93 -9.64 -4.27
N THR A 138 2.98 -10.71 -3.49
CA THR A 138 4.06 -11.70 -3.56
C THR A 138 3.47 -13.07 -3.86
N ASP A 139 4.16 -13.88 -4.66
CA ASP A 139 3.72 -15.25 -4.94
C ASP A 139 3.72 -16.13 -3.67
N PHE A 140 3.02 -17.25 -3.77
CA PHE A 140 2.88 -18.25 -2.69
C PHE A 140 4.20 -18.88 -2.22
N MET A 141 5.26 -18.85 -3.04
CA MET A 141 6.60 -19.31 -2.66
C MET A 141 7.56 -18.16 -2.31
N HIS A 142 7.09 -16.91 -2.31
CA HIS A 142 7.91 -15.72 -2.05
C HIS A 142 9.13 -15.52 -2.98
N LEU A 143 9.09 -16.09 -4.17
CA LEU A 143 10.12 -15.96 -5.19
C LEU A 143 10.09 -14.60 -5.89
N PHE A 144 8.91 -14.15 -6.30
CA PHE A 144 8.65 -12.94 -7.06
C PHE A 144 7.67 -12.04 -6.32
N SER A 145 8.05 -10.78 -6.19
CA SER A 145 7.16 -9.74 -5.68
C SER A 145 6.93 -8.71 -6.77
N ILE A 146 5.68 -8.33 -6.96
CA ILE A 146 5.31 -7.27 -7.89
C ILE A 146 4.74 -6.09 -7.14
N THR A 147 5.16 -4.89 -7.52
CA THR A 147 4.63 -3.64 -6.99
C THR A 147 3.69 -3.04 -8.02
N TYR A 148 2.41 -3.03 -7.70
CA TYR A 148 1.37 -2.39 -8.47
C TYR A 148 1.27 -0.91 -8.05
N PRO A 149 1.67 0.03 -8.91
CA PRO A 149 1.43 1.44 -8.66
C PRO A 149 -0.06 1.74 -8.83
N ILE A 150 -0.63 2.55 -7.93
CA ILE A 150 -2.01 2.97 -8.07
C ILE A 150 -2.12 3.97 -9.22
N LYS A 151 -2.94 3.63 -10.21
CA LYS A 151 -3.12 4.43 -11.43
C LYS A 151 -3.78 5.77 -11.14
N GLU A 152 -4.70 5.79 -10.18
CA GLU A 152 -5.50 6.95 -9.81
C GLU A 152 -5.26 7.26 -8.34
N PRO A 153 -4.21 8.04 -8.00
CA PRO A 153 -3.99 8.47 -6.63
C PRO A 153 -5.13 9.41 -6.20
N TYR A 154 -5.58 9.25 -4.96
CA TYR A 154 -6.68 10.05 -4.43
C TYR A 154 -6.15 11.40 -3.90
N ASN A 155 -6.32 12.45 -4.71
CA ASN A 155 -5.87 13.81 -4.36
C ASN A 155 -6.92 14.54 -3.53
N VAL A 156 -6.53 15.02 -2.35
CA VAL A 156 -7.40 15.79 -1.46
C VAL A 156 -6.89 17.20 -1.27
N THR A 157 -7.82 18.12 -1.03
CA THR A 157 -7.50 19.49 -0.63
C THR A 157 -7.62 19.62 0.89
N VAL A 158 -6.49 19.83 1.56
CA VAL A 158 -6.44 20.00 3.01
C VAL A 158 -6.48 21.48 3.37
N LEU A 159 -7.56 21.89 4.02
CA LEU A 159 -7.82 23.24 4.49
C LEU A 159 -7.09 23.52 5.81
N PRO A 160 -6.69 24.78 6.07
CA PRO A 160 -6.16 25.16 7.36
C PRO A 160 -7.24 25.03 8.44
N LYS A 161 -6.84 24.60 9.63
CA LYS A 161 -7.70 24.61 10.80
C LYS A 161 -8.02 26.05 11.19
N THR A 162 -9.28 26.44 11.12
CA THR A 162 -9.75 27.75 11.57
C THR A 162 -9.94 27.71 13.09
N ILE A 163 -9.24 28.58 13.80
CA ILE A 163 -9.45 28.79 15.24
C ILE A 163 -10.29 30.05 15.36
N SER A 164 -11.49 29.94 15.93
CA SER A 164 -12.29 31.10 16.31
C SER A 164 -11.58 31.83 17.46
N LEU A 165 -11.14 33.06 17.20
CA LEU A 165 -10.54 33.92 18.21
C LEU A 165 -11.68 34.72 18.87
N ASP A 166 -12.06 34.34 20.08
CA ASP A 166 -13.18 34.98 20.79
C ASP A 166 -12.88 36.44 21.20
N LYS A 167 -11.60 36.86 21.21
CA LYS A 167 -11.18 38.25 21.44
C LYS A 167 -9.91 38.57 20.64
N CYS A 168 -10.03 39.47 19.66
CA CYS A 168 -8.88 40.09 19.02
C CYS A 168 -8.36 41.21 19.94
N PHE A 169 -7.29 40.94 20.70
CA PHE A 169 -6.74 41.85 21.70
C PHE A 169 -6.11 43.15 21.13
N PHE A 170 -6.15 43.36 19.81
CA PHE A 170 -5.39 44.41 19.11
C PHE A 170 -6.21 45.63 18.68
N LEU A 171 -7.45 45.76 19.14
CA LEU A 171 -8.27 46.96 18.91
C LEU A 171 -8.51 47.70 20.23
N GLU A 172 -7.44 48.18 20.86
CA GLU A 172 -7.56 49.36 21.73
C GLU A 172 -7.51 50.58 20.78
N GLU A 173 -8.68 51.14 20.50
CA GLU A 173 -8.78 52.49 19.96
C GLU A 173 -8.16 53.44 21.00
N ASP A 174 -6.94 53.91 20.73
CA ASP A 174 -6.39 55.12 21.33
C ASP A 174 -7.30 56.30 20.93
N CYS A 175 -8.42 56.46 21.63
CA CYS A 175 -9.15 57.71 21.64
C CYS A 175 -8.31 58.72 22.44
N ASP A 176 -7.48 59.48 21.72
CA ASP A 176 -6.79 60.68 22.20
C ASP A 176 -7.76 61.60 22.97
N ASP A 177 -7.74 61.55 24.29
CA ASP A 177 -8.33 62.57 25.17
C ASP A 177 -7.50 63.86 25.04
N LYS A 178 -7.82 64.68 24.04
CA LYS A 178 -7.39 66.08 24.03
C LYS A 178 -8.15 66.84 25.11
N GLN A 179 -7.52 66.96 26.28
CA GLN A 179 -7.80 68.00 27.27
C GLN A 179 -7.72 69.38 26.60
N GLY A 180 -8.89 69.96 26.31
CA GLY A 180 -9.07 71.34 25.89
C GLY A 180 -9.66 72.15 27.03
N ASN A 181 -8.78 72.79 27.79
CA ASN A 181 -9.07 73.82 28.78
C ASN A 181 -9.67 75.06 28.05
N GLY A 182 -10.81 75.56 28.51
CA GLY A 182 -11.47 76.76 27.96
C GLY A 182 -12.73 77.14 28.71
#